data_AF-A0A257X056-F1
#
_entry.id   AF-A0A257X056-F1
#
_cell.length_a   1.000
_cell.length_b   1.000
_cell.length_c   1.000
_cell.angle_alpha   90.00
_cell.angle_beta   90.00
_cell.angle_gamma   90.00
#
_symmetry.space_group_name_H-M   'P 1'
#
loop_
_entity.id
_entity.type
_entity.pdbx_description
1 polymer ?
#
loop_
_entity_poly.entity_id
_entity_poly.type
_entity_poly.pdbx_seq_one_letter_code
_entity_poly.pdbx_strand_id
1 'polypeptide(L)'
;MSAQKIPATLIAGDGIGPEIMDAALAALDAVGAPFEWDAQPAGMGALKTHGDPLPEATLESIRRTRLGLKGPLETPVGGGFRSINVRLREAFKLYANIRPARTLIPGGRYDNIDLIVCRENLEGLYMGYEHFIPIEGDPHAVAMSTGVNTRQGAR
;
A
#
# COMPACT_ATOMS: atom_id res chain seq x y z
N MET A 1 -16.37 -31.37 -6.69
CA MET A 1 -16.15 -30.65 -5.42
C MET A 1 -16.11 -29.17 -5.77
N SER A 2 -17.01 -28.34 -5.26
CA SER A 2 -16.90 -26.89 -5.51
C SER A 2 -15.62 -26.38 -4.86
N ALA A 3 -14.77 -25.70 -5.62
CA ALA A 3 -13.59 -25.05 -5.06
C ALA A 3 -14.05 -24.10 -3.93
N GLN A 4 -13.44 -24.24 -2.76
CA GLN A 4 -13.72 -23.35 -1.63
C GLN A 4 -13.29 -21.93 -2.03
N LYS A 5 -14.22 -20.96 -2.00
CA LYS A 5 -13.90 -19.58 -2.29
C LYS A 5 -13.05 -18.97 -1.17
N ILE A 6 -12.13 -18.09 -1.53
CA ILE A 6 -11.23 -17.36 -0.65
C ILE A 6 -11.74 -15.91 -0.56
N PRO A 7 -12.26 -15.46 0.58
CA PRO A 7 -12.70 -14.07 0.72
C PRO A 7 -11.50 -13.13 0.66
N ALA A 8 -11.61 -12.06 -0.13
CA ALA A 8 -10.54 -11.08 -0.33
C ALA A 8 -11.11 -9.67 -0.46
N THR A 9 -10.52 -8.71 0.24
CA THR A 9 -10.87 -7.29 0.10
C THR A 9 -10.30 -6.75 -1.21
N LEU A 10 -11.11 -6.02 -1.97
CA LEU A 10 -10.71 -5.40 -3.22
C LEU A 10 -10.78 -3.87 -3.09
N ILE A 11 -9.68 -3.19 -3.40
CA ILE A 11 -9.60 -1.73 -3.42
C ILE A 11 -9.14 -1.31 -4.82
N ALA A 12 -10.03 -0.71 -5.62
CA ALA A 12 -9.72 -0.31 -7.00
C ALA A 12 -8.56 0.71 -7.07
N GLY A 13 -8.46 1.61 -6.09
CA GLY A 13 -7.44 2.64 -6.04
C GLY A 13 -7.84 3.94 -6.76
N ASP A 14 -6.87 4.83 -6.92
CA ASP A 14 -7.01 6.16 -7.52
C ASP A 14 -6.24 6.24 -8.86
N GLY A 15 -6.53 7.27 -9.66
CA GLY A 15 -5.85 7.52 -10.94
C GLY A 15 -6.03 6.35 -11.92
N ILE A 16 -4.93 5.72 -12.33
CA ILE A 16 -4.94 4.53 -13.20
C ILE A 16 -5.47 3.27 -12.48
N GLY A 17 -5.72 3.34 -11.17
CA GLY A 17 -6.05 2.20 -10.32
C GLY A 17 -7.22 1.34 -10.83
N PRO A 18 -8.40 1.93 -11.10
CA PRO A 18 -9.55 1.17 -11.59
C PRO A 18 -9.26 0.41 -12.88
N GLU A 19 -8.62 1.04 -13.87
CA GLU A 19 -8.32 0.42 -15.17
C GLU A 19 -7.38 -0.79 -15.03
N ILE A 20 -6.28 -0.64 -14.28
CA ILE A 20 -5.35 -1.76 -14.08
C ILE A 20 -5.93 -2.85 -13.17
N MET A 21 -6.87 -2.50 -12.28
CA MET A 21 -7.56 -3.46 -11.43
C MET A 21 -8.51 -4.33 -12.26
N ASP A 22 -9.30 -3.72 -13.15
CA ASP A 22 -10.19 -4.45 -14.05
C ASP A 22 -9.41 -5.46 -14.91
N ALA A 23 -8.26 -5.04 -15.46
CA ALA A 23 -7.37 -5.93 -16.20
C ALA A 23 -6.81 -7.08 -15.35
N ALA A 24 -6.42 -6.80 -14.10
CA ALA A 24 -5.93 -7.83 -13.17
C ALA A 24 -7.03 -8.84 -12.80
N LEU A 25 -8.26 -8.36 -12.54
CA LEU A 25 -9.40 -9.21 -12.24
C LEU A 25 -9.78 -10.10 -13.42
N ALA A 26 -9.76 -9.56 -14.65
CA ALA A 26 -9.99 -10.35 -15.86
C ALA A 26 -8.96 -11.48 -16.03
N ALA A 27 -7.68 -11.21 -15.74
CA ALA A 27 -6.65 -12.25 -15.76
C ALA A 27 -6.84 -13.31 -14.67
N LEU A 28 -7.24 -12.90 -13.46
CA LEU A 28 -7.53 -13.82 -12.34
C LEU A 28 -8.76 -14.70 -12.61
N ASP A 29 -9.81 -14.13 -13.21
CA ASP A 29 -11.00 -14.86 -13.62
C ASP A 29 -10.68 -15.89 -14.72
N ALA A 30 -9.88 -15.51 -15.72
CA ALA A 30 -9.46 -16.38 -16.81
C ALA A 30 -8.67 -17.61 -16.34
N VAL A 31 -7.94 -17.53 -15.22
CA VAL A 31 -7.23 -18.67 -14.61
C VAL A 31 -8.07 -19.41 -13.56
N GLY A 32 -9.34 -19.03 -13.37
CA GLY A 32 -10.25 -19.65 -12.42
C GLY A 32 -9.84 -19.42 -10.95
N ALA A 33 -9.24 -18.27 -10.64
CA ALA A 33 -8.81 -17.96 -9.28
C ALA A 33 -10.02 -17.94 -8.33
N PRO A 34 -9.99 -18.64 -7.18
CA PRO A 34 -11.18 -18.89 -6.37
C PRO A 34 -11.53 -17.74 -5.42
N PHE A 35 -11.36 -16.48 -5.83
CA PHE A 35 -11.57 -15.33 -4.94
C PHE A 35 -13.04 -14.90 -4.86
N GLU A 36 -13.46 -14.52 -3.67
CA GLU A 36 -14.72 -13.82 -3.41
C GLU A 36 -14.41 -12.40 -2.98
N TRP A 37 -14.59 -11.47 -3.92
CA TRP A 37 -14.20 -10.08 -3.74
C TRP A 37 -15.20 -9.30 -2.91
N ASP A 38 -14.72 -8.68 -1.83
CA ASP A 38 -15.41 -7.65 -1.07
C ASP A 38 -14.85 -6.28 -1.48
N ALA A 39 -15.54 -5.59 -2.38
CA ALA A 39 -15.12 -4.28 -2.88
C ALA A 39 -15.32 -3.18 -1.83
N GLN A 40 -14.26 -2.44 -1.54
CA GLN A 40 -14.22 -1.45 -0.45
C GLN A 40 -13.62 -0.12 -0.89
N PRO A 41 -14.13 1.03 -0.37
CA PRO A 41 -13.65 2.35 -0.76
C PRO A 41 -12.36 2.73 -0.02
N ALA A 42 -11.32 3.11 -0.74
CA ALA A 42 -10.16 3.81 -0.16
C ALA A 42 -9.64 4.87 -1.14
N GLY A 43 -8.75 5.74 -0.68
CA GLY A 43 -8.16 6.77 -1.53
C GLY A 43 -8.96 8.07 -1.56
N MET A 44 -8.72 8.86 -2.61
CA MET A 44 -9.37 10.15 -2.81
C MET A 44 -10.87 10.01 -3.04
N GLY A 45 -11.31 8.92 -3.68
CA GLY A 45 -12.73 8.59 -3.81
C GLY A 45 -13.42 8.40 -2.46
N ALA A 46 -12.75 7.71 -1.53
CA ALA A 46 -13.25 7.50 -0.18
C ALA A 46 -13.27 8.80 0.64
N LEU A 47 -12.22 9.62 0.55
CA LEU A 47 -12.19 10.93 1.21
C LEU A 47 -13.38 11.81 0.82
N LYS A 48 -13.75 11.84 -0.47
CA LYS A 48 -14.88 12.64 -0.97
C LYS A 48 -16.24 12.14 -0.46
N THR A 49 -16.38 10.84 -0.23
CA THR A 49 -17.67 10.20 0.06
C THR A 49 -17.88 9.89 1.54
N HIS A 50 -16.79 9.65 2.29
CA HIS A 50 -16.80 9.21 3.68
C HIS A 50 -16.05 10.17 4.62
N GLY A 51 -15.36 11.18 4.08
CA GLY A 51 -14.55 12.12 4.88
C GLY A 51 -13.24 11.54 5.41
N ASP A 52 -12.96 10.25 5.18
CA ASP A 52 -11.71 9.57 5.52
C ASP A 52 -11.18 8.85 4.26
N PRO A 53 -9.90 9.04 3.86
CA PRO A 53 -9.31 8.30 2.75
C PRO A 53 -9.13 6.80 3.03
N LEU A 54 -9.27 6.35 4.28
CA LEU A 54 -9.29 4.94 4.66
C LEU A 54 -10.39 4.67 5.68
N PRO A 55 -11.65 4.56 5.24
CA PRO A 55 -12.82 4.35 6.10
C PRO A 55 -12.72 3.07 6.93
N GLU A 56 -13.32 3.08 8.12
CA GLU A 56 -13.29 1.93 9.03
C GLU A 56 -13.88 0.65 8.41
N ALA A 57 -14.89 0.78 7.54
CA ALA A 57 -15.46 -0.37 6.82
C ALA A 57 -14.41 -1.13 5.98
N THR A 58 -13.45 -0.41 5.39
CA THR A 58 -12.35 -1.02 4.63
C THR A 58 -11.39 -1.75 5.55
N LEU A 59 -11.07 -1.16 6.71
CA LEU A 59 -10.23 -1.81 7.71
C LEU A 59 -10.89 -3.08 8.27
N GLU A 60 -12.19 -3.03 8.58
CA GLU A 60 -12.97 -4.17 9.03
C GLU A 60 -13.05 -5.29 7.98
N SER A 61 -13.21 -4.93 6.70
CA SER A 61 -13.13 -5.89 5.60
C SER A 61 -11.79 -6.62 5.60
N ILE A 62 -10.66 -5.89 5.66
CA ILE A 62 -9.32 -6.50 5.67
C ILE A 62 -9.11 -7.34 6.94
N ARG A 63 -9.61 -6.91 8.11
CA ARG A 63 -9.56 -7.71 9.35
C ARG A 63 -10.29 -9.04 9.21
N ARG A 64 -11.42 -9.06 8.47
CA ARG A 64 -12.24 -10.24 8.23
C ARG A 64 -11.64 -11.16 7.17
N THR A 65 -11.22 -10.61 6.03
CA THR A 65 -10.72 -11.37 4.87
C THR A 65 -9.26 -11.80 5.05
N ARG A 66 -8.45 -11.03 5.79
CA ARG A 66 -7.00 -11.19 5.96
C ARG A 66 -6.20 -11.16 4.65
N LEU A 67 -6.85 -10.80 3.55
CA LEU A 67 -6.27 -10.75 2.21
C LEU A 67 -6.85 -9.55 1.48
N GLY A 68 -5.97 -8.72 0.91
CA GLY A 68 -6.38 -7.52 0.18
C GLY A 68 -5.64 -7.40 -1.16
N LEU A 69 -6.37 -7.11 -2.22
CA LEU A 69 -5.84 -6.69 -3.52
C LEU A 69 -6.15 -5.19 -3.70
N LYS A 70 -5.10 -4.36 -3.83
CA LYS A 70 -5.25 -2.90 -3.93
C LYS A 70 -4.53 -2.27 -5.11
N GLY A 71 -5.24 -1.46 -5.88
CA GLY A 71 -4.66 -0.54 -6.87
C GLY A 71 -3.87 0.60 -6.20
N PRO A 72 -3.09 1.39 -6.95
CA PRO A 72 -2.37 2.55 -6.42
C PRO A 72 -3.33 3.50 -5.70
N LEU A 73 -2.88 4.07 -4.59
CA LEU A 73 -3.64 5.06 -3.81
C LEU A 73 -2.84 6.35 -3.78
N GLU A 74 -3.49 7.43 -4.17
CA GLU A 74 -2.85 8.75 -4.24
C GLU A 74 -2.53 9.23 -2.82
N THR A 75 -1.35 9.83 -2.65
CA THR A 75 -0.94 10.47 -1.39
C THR A 75 -0.53 11.90 -1.72
N PRO A 76 -1.14 12.92 -1.10
CA PRO A 76 -0.78 14.31 -1.35
C PRO A 76 0.68 14.56 -0.96
N VAL A 77 1.39 15.37 -1.76
CA VAL A 77 2.81 15.70 -1.56
C VAL A 77 2.91 17.02 -0.78
N GLY A 78 3.76 17.06 0.25
CA GLY A 78 4.16 18.30 0.94
C GLY A 78 3.24 18.78 2.07
N GLY A 79 2.07 18.18 2.26
CA GLY A 79 1.17 18.47 3.37
C GLY A 79 -0.10 17.62 3.35
N GLY A 80 -0.79 17.52 4.48
CA GLY A 80 -2.05 16.76 4.62
C GLY A 80 -1.95 15.54 5.52
N PHE A 81 -2.81 14.55 5.28
CA PHE A 81 -2.90 13.33 6.08
C PHE A 81 -1.71 12.39 5.84
N ARG A 82 -1.37 11.60 6.87
CA ARG A 82 -0.37 10.53 6.78
C ARG A 82 -0.72 9.57 5.63
N SER A 83 0.29 9.14 4.85
CA SER A 83 0.06 8.28 3.67
C SER A 83 -0.85 7.09 3.99
N ILE A 84 -1.89 6.91 3.15
CA ILE A 84 -2.87 5.81 3.28
C ILE A 84 -2.15 4.45 3.28
N ASN A 85 -1.12 4.31 2.44
CA ASN A 85 -0.32 3.10 2.35
C ASN A 85 0.46 2.84 3.64
N VAL A 86 0.95 3.88 4.31
CA VAL A 86 1.63 3.76 5.62
C VAL A 86 0.61 3.38 6.69
N ARG A 87 -0.54 4.08 6.76
CA ARG A 87 -1.62 3.75 7.72
C ARG A 87 -2.09 2.31 7.61
N LEU A 88 -2.26 1.78 6.39
CA LEU A 88 -2.57 0.37 6.16
C LEU A 88 -1.51 -0.57 6.72
N ARG A 89 -0.22 -0.29 6.45
CA ARG A 89 0.88 -1.14 6.90
C ARG A 89 0.96 -1.19 8.42
N GLU A 90 0.82 -0.04 9.08
CA GLU A 90 0.83 0.06 10.53
C GLU A 90 -0.37 -0.63 11.17
N ALA A 91 -1.58 -0.38 10.65
CA ALA A 91 -2.81 -0.96 11.18
C ALA A 91 -2.78 -2.50 11.21
N PHE A 92 -2.13 -3.11 10.21
CA PHE A 92 -2.03 -4.57 10.08
C PHE A 92 -0.64 -5.13 10.37
N LYS A 93 0.30 -4.31 10.86
CA LYS A 93 1.70 -4.69 11.13
C LYS A 93 2.36 -5.43 9.96
N LEU A 94 2.15 -4.95 8.74
CA LEU A 94 2.68 -5.52 7.50
C LEU A 94 4.17 -5.18 7.31
N TYR A 95 5.02 -5.78 8.14
CA TYR A 95 6.44 -5.46 8.28
C TYR A 95 7.30 -5.84 7.06
N ALA A 96 6.92 -6.87 6.32
CA ALA A 96 7.66 -7.32 5.15
C ALA A 96 7.03 -6.81 3.85
N ASN A 97 7.77 -5.99 3.10
CA ASN A 97 7.45 -5.60 1.73
C ASN A 97 8.29 -6.44 0.77
N ILE A 98 7.68 -7.48 0.21
CA ILE A 98 8.35 -8.44 -0.68
C ILE A 98 8.17 -7.99 -2.13
N ARG A 99 9.28 -7.80 -2.85
CA ARG A 99 9.28 -7.34 -4.25
C ARG A 99 10.09 -8.30 -5.13
N PRO A 100 9.43 -9.31 -5.73
CA PRO A 100 10.04 -10.12 -6.76
C PRO A 100 10.35 -9.27 -8.00
N ALA A 101 11.55 -9.43 -8.56
CA ALA A 101 11.94 -8.85 -9.84
C ALA A 101 12.47 -9.99 -10.72
N ARG A 102 11.78 -10.24 -11.83
CA ARG A 102 12.12 -11.32 -12.77
C ARG A 102 12.05 -10.82 -14.20
N THR A 103 13.00 -11.24 -15.04
CA THR A 103 12.88 -11.04 -16.50
C THR A 103 11.72 -11.91 -17.03
N LEU A 104 10.63 -11.27 -17.46
CA LEU A 104 9.48 -11.96 -18.09
C LEU A 104 9.57 -11.94 -19.61
N ILE A 105 10.04 -10.84 -20.19
CA ILE A 105 10.23 -10.66 -21.63
C ILE A 105 11.74 -10.41 -21.86
N PRO A 106 12.46 -11.32 -22.53
CA PRO A 106 13.89 -11.18 -22.78
C PRO A 106 14.21 -10.13 -23.86
N GLY A 107 15.48 -9.72 -23.95
CA GLY A 107 15.96 -8.78 -24.98
C GLY A 107 15.88 -7.30 -24.56
N GLY A 108 15.69 -7.05 -23.26
CA GLY A 108 15.81 -5.72 -22.66
C GLY A 108 17.28 -5.32 -22.43
N ARG A 109 17.48 -4.30 -21.60
CA ARG A 109 18.85 -3.86 -21.21
C ARG A 109 19.61 -4.92 -20.41
N TYR A 110 18.90 -5.74 -19.64
CA TYR A 110 19.44 -6.80 -18.81
C TYR A 110 18.55 -8.04 -18.92
N ASP A 111 19.18 -9.22 -18.95
CA ASP A 111 18.52 -10.51 -18.99
C ASP A 111 18.88 -11.34 -17.74
N ASN A 112 18.15 -12.43 -17.52
CA ASN A 112 18.36 -13.37 -16.41
C ASN A 112 18.27 -12.73 -15.02
N ILE A 113 17.41 -11.73 -14.84
CA ILE A 113 17.09 -11.19 -13.52
C ILE A 113 16.16 -12.18 -12.83
N ASP A 114 16.56 -12.64 -11.65
CA ASP A 114 15.74 -13.43 -10.73
C ASP A 114 16.16 -13.13 -9.29
N LEU A 115 15.46 -12.19 -8.65
CA LEU A 115 15.76 -11.78 -7.27
C LEU A 115 14.49 -11.36 -6.53
N ILE A 116 14.58 -11.39 -5.21
CA ILE A 116 13.54 -10.90 -4.31
C ILE A 116 14.14 -9.84 -3.40
N VAL A 117 13.56 -8.65 -3.40
CA VAL A 117 13.89 -7.61 -2.41
C VAL A 117 12.94 -7.77 -1.22
N CYS A 118 13.52 -8.09 -0.06
CA CYS A 118 12.82 -8.07 1.22
C CYS A 118 13.09 -6.73 1.90
N ARG A 119 12.09 -5.85 1.93
CA ARG A 119 12.19 -4.51 2.52
C ARG A 119 11.38 -4.43 3.82
N GLU A 120 12.01 -3.94 4.88
CA GLU A 120 11.32 -3.50 6.11
C GLU A 120 10.35 -2.33 5.78
N ASN A 121 9.16 -2.34 6.38
CA ASN A 121 8.01 -1.59 5.87
C ASN A 121 7.20 -0.84 6.95
N LEU A 122 7.62 -0.86 8.21
CA LEU A 122 7.00 -0.16 9.34
C LEU A 122 7.90 0.93 9.93
N GLU A 123 9.22 0.81 9.80
CA GLU A 123 10.19 1.67 10.47
C GLU A 123 11.01 2.51 9.47
N GLY A 124 12.23 2.88 9.85
CA GLY A 124 13.14 3.74 9.10
C GLY A 124 12.67 5.20 9.06
N LEU A 125 13.03 5.91 7.98
CA LEU A 125 12.60 7.29 7.75
C LEU A 125 11.09 7.40 7.46
N TYR A 126 10.44 6.30 7.07
CA TYR A 126 9.02 6.28 6.73
C TYR A 126 8.09 6.34 7.95
N MET A 127 8.65 6.28 9.16
CA MET A 127 7.92 6.59 10.40
C MET A 127 7.27 7.97 10.36
N GLY A 128 7.86 8.93 9.65
CA GLY A 128 7.32 10.29 9.54
C GLY A 128 7.45 11.07 10.85
N TYR A 129 8.51 10.82 11.62
CA TYR A 129 8.83 11.61 12.81
C TYR A 129 9.61 12.85 12.39
N GLU A 130 8.85 13.92 12.11
CA GLU A 130 9.35 15.12 11.44
C GLU A 130 8.90 16.38 12.19
N HIS A 131 9.77 17.39 12.26
CA HIS A 131 9.44 18.70 12.82
C HIS A 131 10.30 19.80 12.22
N PHE A 132 9.79 21.04 12.27
CA PHE A 132 10.53 22.22 11.88
C PHE A 132 11.06 22.96 13.11
N ILE A 133 12.25 23.54 12.99
CA ILE A 133 12.83 24.44 14.00
C ILE A 133 12.82 25.87 13.43
N PRO A 134 12.15 26.81 14.11
CA PRO A 134 12.10 28.21 13.68
C PRO A 134 13.39 28.95 14.04
N ILE A 135 13.88 29.82 13.15
CA ILE A 135 15.05 30.70 13.38
C ILE A 135 14.76 32.08 12.79
N GLU A 136 15.05 33.15 13.54
CA GLU A 136 14.96 34.55 13.08
C GLU A 136 13.63 34.93 12.40
N GLY A 137 12.51 34.36 12.86
CA GLY A 137 11.17 34.67 12.33
C GLY A 137 10.73 33.82 11.14
N ASP A 138 11.59 32.94 10.60
CA ASP A 138 11.19 31.91 9.65
C ASP A 138 10.70 30.65 10.42
N PRO A 139 9.40 30.31 10.37
CA PRO A 139 8.85 29.15 11.07
C PRO A 139 9.34 27.79 10.52
N HIS A 140 9.92 27.76 9.31
CA HIS A 140 10.39 26.55 8.65
C HIS A 140 11.90 26.58 8.36
N ALA A 141 12.66 27.39 9.10
CA ALA A 141 14.09 27.63 8.85
C ALA A 141 14.94 26.35 8.79
N VAL A 142 14.61 25.35 9.61
CA VAL A 142 15.26 24.03 9.59
C VAL A 142 14.19 22.94 9.60
N ALA A 143 14.34 21.94 8.72
CA ALA A 143 13.55 20.73 8.74
C ALA A 143 14.36 19.57 9.31
N MET A 144 13.77 18.81 10.24
CA MET A 144 14.37 17.60 10.80
C MET A 144 13.46 16.39 10.55
N SER A 145 14.06 15.29 10.14
CA SER A 145 13.40 13.99 9.94
C SER A 145 14.24 12.90 10.59
N THR A 146 13.60 12.06 11.41
CA THR A 146 14.29 11.01 12.18
C THR A 146 13.96 9.63 11.64
N GLY A 147 15.00 8.87 11.31
CA GLY A 147 14.88 7.45 11.02
C GLY A 147 14.99 6.61 12.29
N VAL A 148 14.04 5.72 12.51
CA VAL A 148 14.06 4.79 13.66
C VAL A 148 14.29 3.39 13.13
N ASN A 149 15.27 2.66 13.66
CA ASN A 149 15.47 1.25 13.36
C ASN A 149 15.61 0.48 14.68
N THR A 150 14.70 -0.45 14.93
CA THR A 150 14.70 -1.26 16.13
C THR A 150 15.35 -2.62 15.89
N ARG A 151 15.92 -3.20 16.96
CA ARG A 151 16.42 -4.58 16.92
C ARG A 151 15.30 -5.58 16.58
N GLN A 152 14.07 -5.28 16.98
CA GLN A 152 12.93 -6.16 16.73
C GLN A 152 12.51 -6.14 15.26
N GLY A 153 12.42 -4.95 14.63
CA GLY A 153 12.07 -4.83 13.22
C GLY A 153 13.16 -5.31 12.26
N ALA A 154 14.43 -5.29 12.70
CA ALA A 154 15.57 -5.72 11.89
C ALA A 154 15.89 -7.24 11.98
N ARG A 155 15.20 -8.01 12.83
CA ARG A 155 15.39 -9.45 13.00
C ARG A 155 14.32 -10.23 12.26
#